data_AF-A0A9D0ZF65-F1
#
_entry.id   AF-A0A9D0ZF65-F1
#
_cell.length_a   1.000
_cell.length_b   1.000
_cell.length_c   1.000
_cell.angle_alpha   90.00
_cell.angle_beta   90.00
_cell.angle_gamma   90.00
#
_symmetry.space_group_name_H-M   'P 1'
#
loop_
_entity.id
_entity.type
_entity.pdbx_description
1 polymer ?
#
loop_
_entity_poly.entity_id
_entity_poly.type
_entity_poly.pdbx_seq_one_letter_code
_entity_poly.pdbx_strand_id
1 'polypeptide(L)'
;MKLDFEYGNGLMSAELPDNTDVFIPGTTVPDPECLPQDWDTLYNATLESIRHPLGMAPLRELAAPGKSVVFIIPDIVKGGTQPTSHRKVAIRACLDELYAAGVEKKDILLLISNG
;
A
#
# COMPACT_ATOMS: atom_id res chain seq x y z
N MET A 1 28.46 -23.14 -1.58
CA MET A 1 27.17 -23.07 -0.86
C MET A 1 25.98 -23.24 -1.82
N LYS A 2 24.90 -23.91 -1.40
CA LYS A 2 23.66 -24.05 -2.21
C LYS A 2 22.64 -22.97 -1.84
N LEU A 3 22.11 -22.24 -2.83
CA LEU A 3 21.03 -21.25 -2.65
C LEU A 3 19.85 -21.54 -3.57
N ASP A 4 18.65 -21.19 -3.12
CA ASP A 4 17.41 -21.31 -3.87
C ASP A 4 16.93 -19.93 -4.35
N PHE A 5 16.51 -19.85 -5.61
CA PHE A 5 16.02 -18.63 -6.26
C PHE A 5 14.58 -18.82 -6.71
N GLU A 6 13.76 -17.79 -6.57
CA GLU A 6 12.40 -17.78 -7.14
C GLU A 6 12.46 -17.95 -8.65
N TYR A 7 11.76 -18.96 -9.18
CA TYR A 7 11.66 -19.22 -10.62
C TYR A 7 10.25 -19.72 -10.98
N GLY A 8 9.47 -18.83 -11.60
CA GLY A 8 8.06 -19.09 -11.89
C GLY A 8 7.26 -19.27 -10.60
N ASN A 9 6.61 -20.42 -10.45
CA ASN A 9 5.83 -20.76 -9.25
C ASN A 9 6.61 -21.63 -8.24
N GLY A 10 7.92 -21.75 -8.40
CA GLY A 10 8.76 -22.61 -7.57
C GLY A 10 10.13 -22.01 -7.30
N LEU A 11 11.05 -22.88 -6.91
CA LEU A 11 12.43 -22.51 -6.64
C LEU A 11 13.37 -23.25 -7.59
N MET A 12 14.46 -22.59 -7.97
CA MET A 12 15.58 -23.16 -8.69
C MET A 12 16.84 -23.02 -7.84
N SER A 13 17.54 -24.13 -7.60
CA SER A 13 18.77 -24.11 -6.82
C SER A 13 20.01 -23.85 -7.67
N ALA A 14 21.01 -23.18 -7.12
CA ALA A 14 22.36 -23.09 -7.68
C ALA A 14 23.43 -23.30 -6.60
N GLU A 15 24.55 -23.90 -6.99
CA GLU A 15 25.76 -23.96 -6.17
C GLU A 15 26.63 -22.74 -6.46
N LEU A 16 26.88 -21.92 -5.45
CA LEU A 16 27.71 -20.72 -5.52
C LEU A 16 29.03 -20.91 -4.76
N PRO A 17 30.10 -20.20 -5.14
CA PRO A 17 31.35 -20.16 -4.38
C PRO A 17 31.15 -19.73 -2.93
N ASP A 18 31.99 -20.21 -2.02
CA ASP A 18 31.86 -19.90 -0.58
C ASP A 18 32.24 -18.45 -0.22
N ASN A 19 32.83 -17.69 -1.15
CA ASN A 19 33.09 -16.26 -1.00
C ASN A 19 31.93 -15.38 -1.49
N THR A 20 30.72 -15.94 -1.64
CA THR A 20 29.55 -15.20 -2.09
C THR A 20 28.94 -14.38 -0.96
N ASP A 21 28.72 -13.08 -1.21
CA ASP A 21 27.93 -12.23 -0.32
C ASP A 21 26.43 -12.51 -0.52
N VAL A 22 25.71 -12.77 0.57
CA VAL A 22 24.29 -13.14 0.54
C VAL A 22 23.46 -12.05 1.20
N PHE A 23 22.54 -11.47 0.43
CA PHE A 23 21.56 -10.48 0.91
C PHE A 23 20.16 -11.06 0.78
N ILE A 24 19.50 -11.28 1.92
CA ILE A 24 18.13 -11.80 1.99
C ILE A 24 17.25 -10.70 2.58
N PRO A 25 16.32 -10.12 1.78
CA PRO A 25 15.33 -9.16 2.28
C PRO A 25 14.58 -9.71 3.49
N GLY A 26 14.33 -8.87 4.49
CA GLY A 26 13.66 -9.25 5.74
C GLY A 26 14.50 -10.08 6.73
N THR A 27 15.64 -10.65 6.30
CA THR A 27 16.53 -11.44 7.19
C THR A 27 17.85 -10.72 7.46
N THR A 28 18.56 -10.32 6.40
CA THR A 28 19.83 -9.58 6.52
C THR A 28 19.62 -8.12 6.92
N VAL A 29 18.45 -7.58 6.57
CA VAL A 29 17.91 -6.32 7.10
C VAL A 29 16.48 -6.63 7.55
N PRO A 30 16.18 -6.57 8.87
CA PRO A 30 14.85 -6.88 9.37
C PRO A 30 13.82 -5.91 8.83
N ASP A 31 12.73 -6.44 8.28
CA ASP A 31 11.55 -5.64 8.00
C ASP A 31 10.87 -5.24 9.32
N PRO A 32 10.10 -4.13 9.34
CA PRO A 32 9.18 -3.87 10.44
C PRO A 32 8.24 -5.05 10.65
N GLU A 33 7.76 -5.22 11.88
CA GLU A 33 6.80 -6.27 12.21
C GLU A 33 5.57 -6.16 11.30
N CYS A 34 5.21 -7.29 10.67
CA CYS A 34 4.07 -7.34 9.79
C CYS A 34 2.79 -7.15 10.61
N LEU A 35 1.98 -6.17 10.24
CA LEU A 35 0.68 -5.97 10.86
C LEU A 35 -0.21 -7.20 10.62
N PRO A 36 -1.08 -7.54 11.58
CA PRO A 36 -2.20 -8.44 11.35
C PRO A 36 -2.93 -8.10 10.04
N GLN A 37 -3.11 -9.10 9.18
CA GLN A 37 -3.66 -8.93 7.83
C GLN A 37 -5.20 -8.93 7.81
N ASP A 38 -5.83 -8.49 8.90
CA ASP A 38 -7.27 -8.29 9.01
C ASP A 38 -7.67 -6.84 8.64
N TRP A 39 -8.95 -6.65 8.35
CA TRP A 39 -9.45 -5.37 7.87
C TRP A 39 -9.28 -4.25 8.88
N ASP A 40 -9.64 -4.48 10.15
CA ASP A 40 -9.70 -3.43 11.15
C ASP A 40 -8.29 -2.94 11.51
N THR A 41 -7.33 -3.86 11.67
CA THR A 41 -5.94 -3.50 11.95
C THR A 41 -5.35 -2.67 10.81
N LEU A 42 -5.49 -3.14 9.56
CA LEU A 42 -4.93 -2.44 8.40
C LEU A 42 -5.61 -1.10 8.15
N TYR A 43 -6.95 -1.03 8.29
CA TYR A 43 -7.70 0.21 8.13
C TYR A 43 -7.32 1.24 9.17
N ASN A 44 -7.25 0.86 10.45
CA ASN A 44 -6.92 1.79 11.54
C ASN A 44 -5.48 2.32 11.41
N ALA A 45 -4.51 1.46 11.09
CA ALA A 45 -3.13 1.89 10.86
C ALA A 45 -3.02 2.83 9.65
N THR A 46 -3.77 2.53 8.57
CA THR A 46 -3.81 3.39 7.38
C THR A 46 -4.44 4.75 7.69
N LEU A 47 -5.58 4.76 8.39
CA LEU A 47 -6.27 5.99 8.78
C LEU A 47 -5.41 6.85 9.71
N GLU A 48 -4.68 6.23 10.63
CA GLU A 48 -3.76 6.93 11.52
C GLU A 48 -2.65 7.64 10.72
N SER A 49 -2.10 6.98 9.69
CA SER A 49 -1.10 7.60 8.81
C SER A 49 -1.66 8.79 8.00
N ILE A 50 -2.94 8.72 7.59
CA ILE A 50 -3.62 9.80 6.85
C ILE A 50 -3.85 11.03 7.74
N ARG A 51 -4.09 10.82 9.05
CA ARG A 51 -4.31 11.87 10.04
C ARG A 51 -3.03 12.50 10.56
N HIS A 52 -1.91 11.81 10.44
CA HIS A 52 -0.59 12.30 10.86
C HIS A 52 0.42 12.32 9.69
N PRO A 53 0.14 13.08 8.62
CA PRO A 53 1.04 13.13 7.48
C PRO A 53 2.35 13.86 7.84
N LEU A 54 3.41 13.54 7.12
CA LEU A 54 4.71 14.18 7.27
C LEU A 54 4.80 15.43 6.38
N GLY A 55 5.00 16.60 7.00
CA GLY A 55 5.32 17.84 6.28
C GLY A 55 4.16 18.52 5.55
N MET A 56 2.92 18.13 5.82
CA MET A 56 1.71 18.76 5.25
C MET A 56 0.51 18.66 6.20
N ALA A 57 -0.59 19.34 5.89
CA ALA A 57 -1.83 19.22 6.66
C ALA A 57 -2.55 17.89 6.38
N PRO A 58 -3.31 17.33 7.34
CA PRO A 58 -4.14 16.14 7.16
C PRO A 58 -5.13 16.27 6.01
N LEU A 59 -5.49 15.14 5.38
CA LEU A 59 -6.40 15.11 4.24
C LEU A 59 -7.74 15.82 4.51
N ARG A 60 -8.27 15.68 5.74
CA ARG A 60 -9.52 16.30 6.16
C ARG A 60 -9.47 17.83 6.18
N GLU A 61 -8.31 18.42 6.41
CA GLU A 61 -8.11 19.88 6.37
C GLU A 61 -7.90 20.39 4.94
N LEU A 62 -7.38 19.53 4.07
CA LEU A 62 -7.18 19.83 2.66
C LEU A 62 -8.48 19.70 1.85
N ALA A 63 -9.41 18.88 2.32
CA ALA A 63 -10.72 18.67 1.71
C ALA A 63 -11.75 19.71 2.19
N ALA A 64 -12.74 19.99 1.34
CA ALA A 64 -13.84 20.92 1.63
C ALA A 64 -14.98 20.71 0.63
N PRO A 65 -16.21 21.17 0.93
CA PRO A 65 -17.31 21.15 -0.03
C PRO A 65 -16.94 21.88 -1.33
N GLY A 66 -17.31 21.30 -2.47
CA GLY A 66 -17.05 21.85 -3.81
C GLY A 66 -15.63 21.64 -4.35
N LYS A 67 -14.71 21.02 -3.59
CA LYS A 67 -13.41 20.58 -4.13
C LYS A 67 -13.54 19.27 -4.89
N SER A 68 -12.84 19.17 -6.01
CA SER A 68 -12.70 17.92 -6.76
C SER A 68 -11.51 17.09 -6.27
N VAL A 69 -11.67 15.77 -6.30
CA VAL A 69 -10.65 14.80 -5.88
C VAL A 69 -10.43 13.79 -6.99
N VAL A 70 -9.17 13.48 -7.27
CA VAL A 70 -8.79 12.37 -8.14
C VAL A 70 -7.94 11.39 -7.35
N PHE A 71 -8.42 10.16 -7.21
CA PHE A 71 -7.60 9.05 -6.75
C PHE A 71 -6.86 8.47 -7.95
N ILE A 72 -5.53 8.57 -7.94
CA ILE A 72 -4.67 7.89 -8.92
C ILE A 72 -4.34 6.51 -8.34
N ILE A 73 -4.87 5.47 -8.98
CA ILE A 73 -4.84 4.10 -8.48
C ILE A 73 -3.93 3.28 -9.37
N PRO A 74 -2.92 2.59 -8.83
CA PRO A 74 -2.09 1.68 -9.64
C PRO A 74 -2.95 0.61 -10.32
N ASP A 75 -2.54 0.21 -11.52
CA ASP A 75 -3.20 -0.85 -12.27
C ASP A 75 -3.09 -2.24 -11.59
N ILE A 76 -3.62 -3.25 -12.28
CA ILE A 76 -3.69 -4.61 -11.73
C ILE A 76 -2.32 -5.28 -11.58
N VAL A 77 -1.28 -4.85 -12.31
CA VAL A 77 0.04 -5.49 -12.23
C VAL A 77 0.76 -5.19 -10.92
N LYS A 78 0.26 -4.24 -10.12
CA LYS A 78 0.71 -4.00 -8.74
C LYS A 78 0.01 -4.89 -7.71
N GLY A 79 -0.69 -5.93 -8.15
CA GLY A 79 -1.43 -6.85 -7.30
C GLY A 79 -2.65 -6.21 -6.68
N GLY A 80 -3.00 -6.60 -5.44
CA GLY A 80 -4.04 -5.92 -4.68
C GLY A 80 -5.48 -6.33 -5.00
N THR A 81 -5.71 -7.55 -5.49
CA THR A 81 -7.08 -8.07 -5.74
C THR A 81 -7.73 -8.66 -4.48
N GLN A 82 -6.93 -8.98 -3.46
CA GLN A 82 -7.39 -9.52 -2.19
C GLN A 82 -8.35 -8.57 -1.44
N PRO A 83 -9.16 -9.07 -0.49
CA PRO A 83 -10.12 -8.25 0.26
C PRO A 83 -9.48 -7.07 1.00
N THR A 84 -8.32 -7.27 1.60
CA THR A 84 -7.55 -6.30 2.40
C THR A 84 -6.46 -5.59 1.60
N SER A 85 -6.61 -5.49 0.28
CA SER A 85 -5.57 -4.89 -0.54
C SER A 85 -5.35 -3.41 -0.23
N HIS A 86 -4.11 -2.96 -0.36
CA HIS A 86 -3.69 -1.57 -0.13
C HIS A 86 -4.65 -0.56 -0.77
N ARG A 87 -5.06 -0.78 -2.03
CA ARG A 87 -6.00 0.09 -2.73
C ARG A 87 -7.39 0.12 -2.10
N LYS A 88 -7.94 -1.03 -1.67
CA LYS A 88 -9.26 -1.07 -1.01
C LYS A 88 -9.22 -0.38 0.35
N VAL A 89 -8.18 -0.66 1.14
CA VAL A 89 -8.03 -0.10 2.49
C VAL A 89 -7.77 1.41 2.42
N ALA A 90 -6.77 1.84 1.66
CA ALA A 90 -6.39 3.25 1.57
C ALA A 90 -7.47 4.12 0.94
N ILE A 91 -8.11 3.67 -0.16
CA ILE A 91 -9.20 4.43 -0.78
C ILE A 91 -10.38 4.54 0.19
N ARG A 92 -10.72 3.47 0.93
CA ARG A 92 -11.79 3.56 1.92
C ARG A 92 -11.46 4.59 3.01
N ALA A 93 -10.27 4.50 3.62
CA ALA A 93 -9.87 5.43 4.68
C ALA A 93 -9.86 6.90 4.20
N CYS A 94 -9.32 7.15 3.00
CA CYS A 94 -9.35 8.49 2.41
C CYS A 94 -10.78 8.96 2.13
N LEU A 95 -11.66 8.12 1.57
CA LEU A 95 -13.05 8.47 1.31
C LEU A 95 -13.78 8.87 2.59
N ASP A 96 -13.54 8.18 3.69
CA ASP A 96 -14.18 8.49 4.98
C ASP A 96 -13.76 9.89 5.48
N GLU A 97 -12.48 10.26 5.37
CA GLU A 97 -12.01 11.61 5.71
C GLU A 97 -12.54 12.68 4.74
N LEU A 98 -12.61 12.40 3.44
CA LEU A 98 -13.15 13.32 2.42
C LEU A 98 -14.64 13.59 2.62
N TYR A 99 -15.43 12.55 2.87
CA TYR A 99 -16.85 12.69 3.16
C TYR A 99 -17.09 13.41 4.49
N ALA A 100 -16.27 13.14 5.51
CA ALA A 100 -16.32 13.87 6.78
C ALA A 100 -15.95 15.37 6.64
N ALA A 101 -15.23 15.74 5.57
CA ALA A 101 -14.94 17.12 5.18
C ALA A 101 -15.98 17.72 4.21
N GLY A 102 -17.00 16.96 3.82
CA GLY A 102 -18.10 17.43 2.98
C GLY A 102 -17.86 17.39 1.47
N VAL A 103 -16.85 16.64 1.00
CA VAL A 103 -16.69 16.38 -0.44
C VAL A 103 -17.84 15.51 -0.93
N GLU A 104 -18.49 15.88 -2.04
CA GLU A 104 -19.57 15.09 -2.60
C GLU A 104 -19.04 13.98 -3.49
N LYS A 105 -19.73 12.83 -3.52
CA LYS A 105 -19.34 11.67 -4.35
C LYS A 105 -19.18 12.02 -5.83
N LYS A 106 -19.99 12.93 -6.36
CA LYS A 106 -19.94 13.40 -7.76
C LYS A 106 -18.61 14.10 -8.11
N ASP A 107 -17.91 14.63 -7.10
CA ASP A 107 -16.66 15.37 -7.25
C ASP A 107 -15.43 14.47 -7.12
N ILE A 108 -15.62 13.15 -7.00
CA ILE A 108 -14.55 12.17 -6.83
C ILE A 108 -14.41 11.31 -8.10
N LEU A 109 -13.21 11.33 -8.68
CA LEU A 109 -12.81 10.47 -9.78
C LEU A 109 -11.84 9.39 -9.28
N LEU A 110 -12.09 8.14 -9.67
CA LEU A 110 -11.12 7.04 -9.53
C LEU A 110 -10.46 6.80 -10.89
N LEU A 111 -9.16 7.11 -10.99
CA LEU A 111 -8.38 6.96 -12.20
C LEU A 111 -7.41 5.80 -12.05
N ILE A 112 -7.54 4.76 -12.88
CA ILE A 112 -6.56 3.67 -12.94
C ILE A 112 -5.38 4.14 -13.79
N SER A 113 -4.19 4.21 -13.20
CA SER A 113 -2.94 4.58 -13.85
C SER A 113 -2.24 3.33 -14.37
N ASN A 114 -2.27 3.17 -15.70
CA ASN A 114 -1.74 2.02 -16.44
C ASN A 114 -0.39 2.28 -17.14
N GLY A 115 0.23 3.44 -16.91
CA GLY A 115 1.46 3.87 -17.59
C GLY A 115 1.22 4.89 -18.69
#